data_AF-A0A915KY17-F1
#
_entry.id   AF-A0A915KY17-F1
#
_cell.length_a   1.000
_cell.length_b   1.000
_cell.length_c   1.000
_cell.angle_alpha   90.00
_cell.angle_beta   90.00
_cell.angle_gamma   90.00
#
_symmetry.space_group_name_H-M   'P 1'
#
loop_
_entity.id
_entity.type
_entity.pdbx_description
1 polymer ?
#
loop_
_entity_poly.entity_id
_entity_poly.type
_entity_poly.pdbx_seq_one_letter_code
_entity_poly.pdbx_strand_id
1 'polypeptide(L)'
;ADYAIRIFPSLPKIKVCHSYDIPTKYTYVCIDCDYRIHRHSKSLDTKRKVCGRCRGEFILVNNTKFQNRETNVGNGGVVGSDVVNNKKDNQVPVFAKFVKENYSTVKKEVGSTSTHKDIMSSLSQKFKTMKVTASTRIATICLDD
;
A
#
# COMPACT_ATOMS: atom_id res chain seq x y z
N ALA A 1 -36.17 19.48 11.76
CA ALA A 1 -36.02 19.06 10.34
C ALA A 1 -37.22 19.47 9.48
N ASP A 2 -38.42 19.56 10.05
CA ASP A 2 -39.66 19.77 9.26
C ASP A 2 -39.83 21.17 8.65
N TYR A 3 -39.21 22.19 9.23
CA TYR A 3 -39.32 23.57 8.71
C TYR A 3 -38.81 23.70 7.26
N ALA A 4 -37.64 23.13 6.95
CA ALA A 4 -37.05 23.19 5.62
C ALA A 4 -37.89 22.45 4.56
N ILE A 5 -38.47 21.30 4.93
CA ILE A 5 -39.35 20.51 4.05
C ILE A 5 -40.62 21.30 3.70
N ARG A 6 -41.12 22.12 4.62
CA ARG A 6 -42.34 22.92 4.46
C ARG A 6 -42.14 24.14 3.56
N ILE A 7 -40.97 24.77 3.63
CA ILE A 7 -40.62 25.94 2.80
C ILE A 7 -40.16 25.51 1.39
N PHE A 8 -39.54 24.34 1.25
CA PHE A 8 -38.99 23.85 -0.02
C PHE A 8 -39.50 22.44 -0.35
N PRO A 9 -40.77 22.29 -0.79
CA PRO A 9 -41.37 20.99 -1.08
C PRO A 9 -40.78 20.29 -2.32
N SER A 10 -40.05 21.02 -3.18
CA SER A 10 -39.34 20.47 -4.33
C SER A 10 -38.02 19.79 -3.97
N LEU A 11 -37.49 20.02 -2.76
CA LEU A 11 -36.25 19.38 -2.32
C LEU A 11 -36.53 17.97 -1.78
N PRO A 12 -35.68 16.98 -2.11
CA PRO A 12 -35.82 15.63 -1.56
C PRO A 12 -35.63 15.65 -0.04
N LYS A 13 -36.30 14.73 0.66
CA LYS A 13 -36.24 14.64 2.12
C LYS A 13 -34.80 14.40 2.60
N ILE A 14 -34.22 15.41 3.24
CA ILE A 14 -32.87 15.36 3.81
C ILE A 14 -32.89 14.45 5.04
N LYS A 15 -32.06 13.41 5.05
CA LYS A 15 -31.86 12.52 6.21
C LYS A 15 -30.73 13.09 7.09
N VAL A 16 -30.89 12.95 8.41
CA VAL A 16 -29.88 13.37 9.39
C VAL A 16 -28.68 12.42 9.39
N CYS A 17 -28.89 11.17 8.98
CA CYS A 17 -27.85 10.17 8.79
C CYS A 17 -27.51 10.03 7.31
N HIS A 18 -26.23 9.82 7.02
CA HIS A 18 -25.75 9.50 5.68
C HIS A 18 -26.33 8.17 5.21
N SER A 19 -26.59 8.07 3.90
CA SER A 19 -27.08 6.84 3.25
C SER A 19 -25.96 5.97 2.68
N TYR A 20 -24.71 6.36 2.86
CA TYR A 20 -23.54 5.63 2.36
C TYR A 20 -22.77 4.98 3.50
N ASP A 21 -22.11 3.87 3.17
CA ASP A 21 -21.20 3.19 4.08
C ASP A 21 -19.87 3.93 4.16
N ILE A 22 -19.42 4.22 5.38
CA ILE A 22 -18.13 4.87 5.60
C ILE A 22 -17.06 3.77 5.68
N PRO A 23 -16.18 3.63 4.68
CA PRO A 23 -15.15 2.60 4.73
C PRO A 23 -14.12 2.94 5.81
N THR A 24 -13.88 2.00 6.72
CA THR A 24 -12.87 2.14 7.78
C THR A 24 -11.66 1.26 7.52
N LYS A 25 -10.47 1.83 7.77
CA LYS A 25 -9.19 1.12 7.62
C LYS A 25 -9.02 -0.04 8.60
N TYR A 26 -9.55 0.09 9.81
CA TYR A 26 -9.37 -0.90 10.88
C TYR A 26 -10.72 -1.41 11.37
N THR A 27 -10.89 -2.73 11.37
CA THR A 27 -12.05 -3.41 11.93
C THR A 27 -11.58 -4.33 13.05
N TYR A 28 -12.16 -4.19 14.23
CA TYR A 28 -11.93 -5.11 15.35
C TYR A 28 -13.07 -6.12 15.39
N VAL A 29 -12.76 -7.40 15.29
CA VAL A 29 -13.73 -8.49 15.27
C VAL A 29 -13.57 -9.31 16.54
N CYS A 30 -14.66 -9.53 17.26
CA CYS A 30 -14.66 -10.40 18.42
C CYS A 30 -14.53 -11.86 17.99
N ILE A 31 -13.69 -12.62 18.68
CA ILE A 31 -13.42 -14.03 18.37
C ILE A 31 -14.66 -14.90 18.62
N ASP A 32 -15.39 -14.64 19.70
CA ASP A 32 -16.44 -15.56 20.17
C ASP A 32 -17.84 -15.26 19.63
N CYS A 33 -18.13 -14.00 19.26
CA CYS A 33 -19.48 -13.59 18.81
C CYS A 33 -19.51 -12.75 17.53
N ASP A 34 -18.38 -12.67 16.82
CA ASP A 34 -18.23 -11.95 15.55
C ASP A 34 -18.65 -10.47 15.56
N TYR A 35 -18.81 -9.87 16.74
CA TYR A 35 -19.14 -8.45 16.86
C TYR A 35 -18.02 -7.58 16.28
N ARG A 36 -18.39 -6.64 15.39
CA ARG A 36 -17.44 -5.82 14.62
C ARG A 36 -17.48 -4.36 15.04
N ILE A 37 -16.31 -3.78 15.28
CA ILE A 37 -16.12 -2.37 15.57
C ILE A 37 -15.27 -1.74 14.47
N HIS A 38 -15.85 -0.80 13.75
CA HIS A 38 -15.20 -0.04 12.68
C HIS A 38 -14.50 1.21 13.25
N ARG A 39 -13.23 1.42 12.89
CA ARG A 39 -12.40 2.55 13.35
C ARG A 39 -11.46 3.07 12.25
N HIS A 40 -11.30 4.40 12.20
CA HIS A 40 -10.35 5.04 11.28
C HIS A 40 -8.89 4.97 11.76
N SER A 41 -8.66 4.81 13.07
CA SER A 41 -7.34 4.72 13.69
C SER A 41 -7.15 3.41 14.48
N LYS A 42 -5.89 3.02 14.71
CA LYS A 42 -5.53 1.88 15.58
C LYS A 42 -5.54 2.28 17.06
N SER A 43 -6.69 2.76 17.56
CA SER A 43 -6.80 3.30 18.93
C SER A 43 -7.42 2.33 19.95
N LEU A 44 -7.85 1.15 19.52
CA LEU A 44 -8.45 0.16 20.43
C LEU A 44 -7.37 -0.83 20.89
N ASP A 45 -7.00 -0.72 22.17
CA ASP A 45 -6.13 -1.69 22.83
C ASP A 45 -6.91 -2.99 23.11
N THR A 46 -6.69 -4.01 22.29
CA THR A 46 -7.39 -5.31 22.38
C THR A 46 -7.14 -6.05 23.70
N LYS A 47 -6.00 -5.80 24.37
CA LYS A 47 -5.68 -6.38 25.68
C LYS A 47 -6.47 -5.76 26.84
N ARG A 48 -6.89 -4.49 26.70
CA ARG A 48 -7.57 -3.74 27.76
C ARG A 48 -9.07 -3.70 27.57
N LYS A 49 -9.54 -3.87 26.34
CA LYS A 49 -10.94 -3.74 25.96
C LYS A 49 -11.46 -5.10 25.49
N VAL A 50 -12.49 -5.58 26.16
CA VAL A 50 -13.21 -6.81 25.82
C VAL A 50 -14.52 -6.49 25.11
N CYS A 51 -15.09 -7.50 24.45
CA CYS A 51 -16.38 -7.38 23.78
C CYS A 51 -17.51 -7.07 24.77
N GLY A 52 -18.30 -6.02 24.49
CA GLY A 52 -19.44 -5.66 25.33
C GLY A 52 -20.59 -6.66 25.32
N ARG A 53 -20.63 -7.60 24.35
CA ARG A 53 -21.67 -8.63 24.23
C ARG A 53 -21.32 -9.92 24.96
N CYS A 54 -20.16 -10.50 24.67
CA CYS A 54 -19.74 -11.80 25.20
C CYS A 54 -18.52 -11.75 26.14
N ARG A 55 -17.91 -10.58 26.33
CA ARG A 55 -16.64 -10.38 27.07
C ARG A 55 -15.41 -11.08 26.46
N GLY A 56 -15.54 -11.57 25.22
CA GLY A 56 -14.44 -12.13 24.44
C GLY A 56 -13.40 -11.11 23.99
N GLU A 57 -12.28 -11.63 23.48
CA GLU A 57 -11.19 -10.81 22.94
C GLU A 57 -11.49 -10.30 21.52
N PHE A 58 -10.77 -9.24 21.13
CA PHE A 58 -10.84 -8.66 19.78
C PHE A 58 -9.57 -8.94 18.98
N ILE A 59 -9.75 -9.28 17.71
CA ILE A 59 -8.68 -9.35 16.71
C ILE A 59 -8.79 -8.15 15.76
N LEU A 60 -7.64 -7.54 15.45
CA LEU A 60 -7.54 -6.43 14.50
C LEU A 60 -7.44 -6.95 13.05
N VAL A 61 -8.39 -6.52 12.21
CA VAL A 61 -8.41 -6.73 10.76
C VAL A 61 -8.14 -5.38 10.07
N ASN A 62 -7.19 -5.36 9.13
CA ASN A 62 -6.79 -4.15 8.39
C ASN A 62 -7.34 -4.19 6.96
N ASN A 63 -8.29 -3.31 6.64
CA ASN A 63 -9.04 -3.29 5.36
C ASN A 63 -8.30 -2.51 4.27
N THR A 64 -6.98 -2.65 4.17
CA THR A 64 -6.12 -1.88 3.23
C THR A 64 -6.47 -2.08 1.76
N LYS A 65 -7.21 -3.15 1.43
CA LYS A 65 -7.68 -3.43 0.06
C LYS A 65 -8.82 -2.52 -0.39
N PHE A 66 -9.54 -1.87 0.52
CA PHE A 66 -10.65 -0.96 0.19
C PHE A 66 -10.22 0.50 -0.06
N GLN A 67 -9.01 0.90 0.33
CA GLN A 67 -8.56 2.29 0.19
C GLN A 67 -7.83 2.60 -1.12
N ASN A 68 -7.56 1.60 -1.97
CA ASN A 68 -6.77 1.75 -3.20
C ASN A 68 -7.42 1.05 -4.40
N ARG A 69 -8.74 1.20 -4.60
CA ARG A 69 -9.42 0.60 -5.78
C ARG A 69 -10.19 1.58 -6.66
N GLU A 70 -10.09 2.88 -6.40
CA GLU A 70 -10.65 3.92 -7.25
C GLU A 70 -9.60 5.00 -7.51
N THR A 71 -8.52 4.64 -8.21
CA THR A 71 -7.76 5.53 -9.11
C THR A 71 -6.74 4.69 -9.88
N ASN A 72 -6.77 4.81 -11.21
CA ASN A 72 -5.90 4.18 -12.23
C ASN A 72 -6.41 2.87 -12.86
N VAL A 73 -7.59 2.97 -13.50
CA VAL A 73 -7.79 2.30 -14.79
C VAL A 73 -7.16 3.22 -15.84
N GLY A 74 -5.87 3.01 -16.11
CA GLY A 74 -5.12 3.84 -17.06
C GLY A 74 -3.62 3.58 -16.98
N ASN A 75 -3.15 2.65 -17.80
CA ASN A 75 -1.76 2.40 -18.18
C ASN A 75 -0.74 1.93 -17.12
N GLY A 76 -0.42 0.64 -17.20
CA GLY A 76 0.96 0.14 -17.09
C GLY A 76 1.64 0.26 -15.74
N GLY A 77 1.23 -0.55 -14.76
CA GLY A 77 1.90 -0.64 -13.45
C GLY A 77 1.84 -2.05 -12.87
N VAL A 78 2.85 -2.85 -13.19
CA VAL A 78 3.28 -4.17 -12.70
C VAL A 78 2.52 -4.76 -11.49
N VAL A 79 2.01 -5.98 -11.72
CA VAL A 79 1.46 -6.99 -10.80
C VAL A 79 2.07 -6.92 -9.39
N GLY A 80 1.28 -6.42 -8.42
CA GLY A 80 1.61 -6.46 -7.00
C GLY A 80 1.10 -7.76 -6.37
N SER A 81 1.97 -8.77 -6.31
CA SER A 81 1.76 -9.99 -5.54
C SER A 81 1.49 -9.71 -4.05
N ASP A 82 0.68 -10.60 -3.49
CA ASP A 82 0.24 -10.70 -2.11
C ASP A 82 1.33 -10.37 -1.09
N VAL A 83 1.06 -9.45 -0.15
CA VAL A 83 1.81 -9.42 1.11
C VAL A 83 0.91 -9.06 2.29
N VAL A 84 0.53 -10.13 2.99
CA VAL A 84 0.49 -10.27 4.45
C VAL A 84 1.26 -9.17 5.18
N ASN A 85 0.68 -8.63 6.26
CA ASN A 85 1.40 -7.82 7.25
C ASN A 85 2.45 -8.70 7.96
N ASN A 86 3.53 -9.03 7.27
CA ASN A 86 4.77 -9.32 7.91
C ASN A 86 5.50 -7.99 8.02
N LYS A 87 6.12 -7.73 9.18
CA LYS A 87 7.35 -6.93 9.21
C LYS A 87 8.20 -7.55 8.10
N LYS A 88 8.19 -6.95 6.90
CA LYS A 88 9.18 -7.31 5.90
C LYS A 88 10.47 -6.99 6.61
N ASP A 89 11.20 -8.04 6.91
CA ASP A 89 12.60 -7.99 7.26
C ASP A 89 13.22 -6.79 6.55
N ASN A 90 14.01 -5.99 7.26
CA ASN A 90 14.48 -4.67 6.84
C ASN A 90 15.52 -4.78 5.70
N GLN A 91 15.32 -5.73 4.80
CA GLN A 91 16.07 -6.00 3.60
C GLN A 91 15.86 -4.83 2.66
N VAL A 92 16.92 -4.04 2.59
CA VAL A 92 17.09 -2.95 1.64
C VAL A 92 16.75 -3.48 0.24
N PRO A 93 15.86 -2.80 -0.52
CA PRO A 93 15.48 -3.26 -1.85
C PRO A 93 16.71 -3.40 -2.74
N VAL A 94 16.74 -4.42 -3.61
CA VAL A 94 17.90 -4.80 -4.43
C VAL A 94 18.50 -3.60 -5.18
N PHE A 95 17.66 -2.71 -5.70
CA PHE A 95 18.10 -1.49 -6.38
C PHE A 95 18.84 -0.51 -5.44
N ALA A 96 18.37 -0.33 -4.21
CA ALA A 96 19.02 0.55 -3.25
C ALA A 96 20.39 0.00 -2.82
N LYS A 97 20.53 -1.32 -2.71
CA LYS A 97 21.83 -1.98 -2.50
C LYS A 97 22.76 -1.72 -3.70
N PHE A 98 22.26 -1.91 -4.92
CA PHE A 98 23.01 -1.66 -6.15
C PHE A 98 23.50 -0.20 -6.28
N VAL A 99 22.62 0.78 -6.00
CA VAL A 99 22.98 2.20 -6.00
C VAL A 99 24.08 2.47 -4.98
N LYS A 100 23.96 1.93 -3.75
CA LYS A 100 24.97 2.10 -2.70
C LYS A 100 26.35 1.59 -3.10
N GLU A 101 26.41 0.44 -3.76
CA GLU A 101 27.67 -0.20 -4.18
C GLU A 101 28.34 0.54 -5.35
N ASN A 102 27.56 1.12 -6.28
CA ASN A 102 28.09 1.68 -7.53
C ASN A 102 28.19 3.22 -7.57
N TYR A 103 27.58 3.93 -6.62
CA TYR A 103 27.48 5.39 -6.65
C TYR A 103 28.85 6.08 -6.63
N SER A 104 29.76 5.64 -5.76
CA SER A 104 31.08 6.25 -5.62
C SER A 104 31.94 6.11 -6.88
N THR A 105 31.83 4.97 -7.57
CA THR A 105 32.52 4.69 -8.83
C THR A 105 31.99 5.60 -9.94
N VAL A 106 30.67 5.66 -10.13
CA VAL A 106 30.07 6.51 -11.16
C VAL A 106 30.34 8.00 -10.89
N LYS A 107 30.34 8.42 -9.63
CA LYS A 107 30.67 9.80 -9.26
C LYS A 107 32.11 10.19 -9.62
N LYS A 108 33.05 9.24 -9.58
CA LYS A 108 34.45 9.47 -9.98
C LYS A 108 34.62 9.48 -11.50
N GLU A 109 33.95 8.56 -12.20
CA GLU A 109 34.01 8.44 -13.67
C GLU A 109 33.50 9.69 -14.38
N VAL A 110 32.39 10.26 -13.91
CA VAL A 110 31.74 11.40 -14.58
C VAL A 110 32.27 12.76 -14.08
N GLY A 111 33.12 12.74 -13.04
CA GLY A 111 33.77 13.93 -12.49
C GLY A 111 32.87 14.78 -11.59
N SER A 112 33.48 15.76 -10.91
CA SER A 112 32.80 16.60 -9.89
C SER A 112 31.76 17.57 -10.46
N THR A 113 31.67 17.70 -11.79
CA THR A 113 30.77 18.62 -12.48
C THR A 113 29.37 18.05 -12.70
N SER A 114 29.16 16.76 -12.46
CA SER A 114 27.86 16.12 -12.69
C SER A 114 26.88 16.30 -11.54
N THR A 115 25.61 16.47 -11.88
CA THR A 115 24.56 16.57 -10.87
C THR A 115 24.19 15.19 -10.33
N HIS A 116 23.69 15.14 -9.08
CA HIS A 116 23.18 13.90 -8.48
C HIS A 116 22.11 13.22 -9.36
N LYS A 117 21.30 14.03 -10.07
CA LYS A 117 20.26 13.56 -11.00
C LYS A 117 20.87 12.73 -12.14
N ASP A 118 21.97 13.19 -12.72
CA ASP A 118 22.62 12.51 -13.85
C ASP A 118 23.23 11.17 -13.41
N ILE A 119 23.82 11.14 -12.21
CA ILE A 119 24.37 9.93 -11.60
C ILE A 119 23.25 8.90 -11.34
N MET A 120 22.12 9.31 -10.78
CA MET A 120 20.97 8.43 -10.55
C MET A 120 20.36 7.90 -11.85
N SER A 121 20.31 8.73 -12.89
CA SER A 121 19.82 8.34 -14.22
C SER A 121 20.72 7.26 -14.85
N SER A 122 22.04 7.47 -14.82
CA SER A 122 23.04 6.51 -15.31
C SER A 122 22.97 5.18 -14.57
N LEU A 123 22.90 5.22 -13.23
CA LEU A 123 22.76 4.00 -12.41
C LEU A 123 21.46 3.25 -12.70
N SER A 124 20.36 3.96 -12.94
CA SER A 124 19.08 3.35 -13.29
C SER A 124 19.14 2.63 -14.64
N GLN A 125 19.83 3.22 -15.63
CA GLN A 125 20.07 2.57 -16.93
C GLN A 125 20.96 1.33 -16.78
N LYS A 126 22.08 1.43 -16.05
CA LYS A 126 22.98 0.29 -15.75
C LYS A 126 22.23 -0.85 -15.04
N PHE A 127 21.34 -0.54 -14.10
CA PHE A 127 20.56 -1.57 -13.40
C PHE A 127 19.51 -2.25 -14.31
N LYS A 128 18.88 -1.48 -15.21
CA LYS A 128 17.94 -2.03 -16.21
C LYS A 128 18.66 -2.99 -17.15
N THR A 129 19.83 -2.62 -17.68
CA THR A 129 20.60 -3.50 -18.58
C THR A 129 21.08 -4.75 -17.87
N MET A 130 21.54 -4.66 -16.61
CA MET A 130 21.91 -5.85 -15.82
C MET A 130 20.76 -6.85 -15.65
N LYS A 131 19.53 -6.36 -15.41
CA LYS A 131 18.35 -7.23 -15.32
C LYS A 131 18.04 -7.92 -16.64
N VAL A 132 18.17 -7.20 -17.76
CA VAL A 132 17.94 -7.77 -19.10
C VAL A 132 19.02 -8.81 -19.42
N THR A 133 20.31 -8.49 -19.23
CA THR A 133 21.43 -9.41 -19.50
C THR A 133 21.40 -10.65 -18.62
N ALA A 134 21.01 -10.52 -17.34
CA ALA A 134 20.81 -11.67 -16.46
C ALA A 134 19.67 -12.57 -16.96
N SER A 135 18.58 -11.97 -17.47
CA SER A 135 17.47 -12.71 -18.06
C SER A 135 17.84 -13.35 -19.42
N THR A 136 18.65 -12.69 -20.25
CA THR A 136 19.11 -13.20 -21.55
C THR A 136 20.14 -14.32 -21.42
N ARG A 137 21.04 -14.25 -20.41
CA ARG A 137 22.01 -15.32 -20.13
C ARG A 137 21.36 -16.61 -19.64
N ILE A 138 20.27 -16.51 -18.87
CA ILE A 138 19.50 -17.69 -18.45
C ILE A 138 18.82 -18.35 -19.68
N ALA A 139 18.33 -17.56 -20.63
CA ALA A 139 17.68 -18.08 -21.83
C ALA A 139 18.64 -18.75 -22.83
N THR A 140 19.92 -18.38 -22.85
CA THR A 140 20.92 -18.95 -23.78
C THR A 140 21.56 -20.24 -23.27
N ILE A 141 21.50 -20.52 -21.97
CA ILE A 141 21.99 -21.81 -21.41
C ILE A 141 21.01 -22.95 -21.71
N CYS A 142 19.75 -22.67 -22.07
CA CYS A 142 18.71 -23.67 -22.26
C CYS A 142 18.47 -24.08 -23.73
N LEU A 143 19.40 -23.79 -24.66
CA LEU A 143 19.25 -24.08 -26.09
C LEU A 143 20.37 -24.95 -26.69
N ASP A 144 21.23 -25.52 -25.86
CA ASP A 144 22.24 -26.49 -26.29
C ASP A 144 22.00 -27.83 -25.56
N ASP A 145 21.01 -28.62 -26.02
CA ASP A 145 20.84 -30.05 -25.78
C ASP A 145 20.39 -30.75 -27.09
#